data_AF-A0A225UCN5-F1
#
_entry.id   AF-A0A225UCN5-F1
#
_cell.length_a   1.000
_cell.length_b   1.000
_cell.length_c   1.000
_cell.angle_alpha   90.00
_cell.angle_beta   90.00
_cell.angle_gamma   90.00
#
_symmetry.space_group_name_H-M   'P 1'
#
loop_
_entity.id
_entity.type
_entity.pdbx_description
1 polymer ?
#
loop_
_entity_poly.entity_id
_entity_poly.type
_entity_poly.pdbx_seq_one_letter_code
_entity_poly.pdbx_strand_id
1 'polypeptide(L)'
;MRSYNIKFKRQAINRVEEIGIDAAIKETKVPRRTVRDWVSNQSKKTQGRKEIIPFSHALVLYMKDERRDNKLVTTRTLIEYMKSHQHTWLVEYLQTKKSKDREQKALYKLCQQFSKR
;
A
#
# COMPACT_ATOMS: atom_id res chain seq x y z
N MET A 1 30.56 -1.77 -8.29
CA MET A 1 29.68 -0.59 -8.18
C MET A 1 28.75 -0.30 -9.37
N ARG A 2 28.15 -1.22 -10.14
CA ARG A 2 27.30 -0.78 -11.29
C ARG A 2 25.98 -0.20 -10.77
N SER A 3 25.86 1.12 -10.77
CA SER A 3 24.63 1.84 -10.43
C SER A 3 23.79 2.03 -11.69
N TYR A 4 22.51 1.66 -11.64
CA TYR A 4 21.58 1.79 -12.76
C TYR A 4 20.52 2.85 -12.42
N ASN A 5 20.26 3.77 -13.35
CA ASN A 5 19.22 4.79 -13.21
C ASN A 5 17.82 4.15 -13.07
N ILE A 6 16.95 4.77 -12.28
CA ILE A 6 15.55 4.37 -12.07
C ILE A 6 14.79 4.22 -13.40
N LYS A 7 15.00 5.12 -14.37
CA LYS A 7 14.37 5.03 -15.70
C LYS A 7 14.77 3.74 -16.44
N PHE A 8 16.06 3.42 -16.41
CA PHE A 8 16.60 2.21 -17.04
C PHE A 8 16.11 0.94 -16.36
N LYS A 9 16.05 0.91 -15.01
CA LYS A 9 15.48 -0.22 -14.27
C LYS A 9 14.04 -0.51 -14.68
N ARG A 10 13.20 0.52 -14.82
CA ARG A 10 11.80 0.37 -15.28
C ARG A 10 11.73 -0.17 -16.70
N GLN A 11 12.52 0.38 -17.62
CA GLN A 11 12.59 -0.10 -19.01
C GLN A 11 12.97 -1.59 -19.08
N ALA A 12 13.98 -2.00 -18.30
CA ALA A 12 14.41 -3.39 -18.25
C ALA A 12 13.31 -4.31 -17.70
N ILE A 13 12.56 -3.89 -16.68
CA ILE A 13 11.45 -4.68 -16.13
C ILE A 13 10.29 -4.79 -17.12
N ASN A 14 9.93 -3.71 -17.81
CA ASN A 14 8.89 -3.75 -18.86
C ASN A 14 9.29 -4.70 -20.00
N ARG A 15 10.56 -4.68 -20.42
CA ARG A 15 11.07 -5.64 -21.41
C ARG A 15 10.98 -7.09 -20.90
N VAL A 16 11.26 -7.34 -19.62
CA VAL A 16 11.07 -8.69 -19.06
C VAL A 16 9.61 -9.15 -19.13
N GLU A 17 8.64 -8.25 -18.94
CA GLU A 17 7.22 -8.57 -19.08
C GLU A 17 6.82 -8.86 -20.54
N GLU A 18 7.41 -8.15 -21.51
CA GLU A 18 7.10 -8.30 -22.95
C GLU A 18 7.78 -9.53 -23.60
N ILE A 19 9.08 -9.73 -23.34
CA ILE A 19 9.92 -10.71 -24.07
C ILE A 19 10.54 -11.78 -23.18
N GLY A 20 10.30 -11.73 -21.86
CA GLY A 20 10.87 -12.65 -20.89
C GLY A 20 12.30 -12.30 -20.46
N ILE A 21 12.75 -12.94 -19.37
CA ILE A 21 14.02 -12.63 -18.68
C ILE A 21 15.23 -12.81 -19.59
N ASP A 22 15.29 -13.93 -20.34
CA ASP A 22 16.45 -14.30 -21.16
C ASP A 22 16.68 -13.34 -22.34
N ALA A 23 15.61 -12.90 -23.00
CA ALA A 23 15.70 -11.94 -24.09
C ALA A 23 16.06 -10.54 -23.59
N ALA A 24 15.48 -10.11 -22.46
CA ALA A 24 15.80 -8.83 -21.84
C ALA A 24 17.27 -8.73 -21.38
N ILE A 25 17.88 -9.84 -20.95
CA ILE A 25 19.31 -9.87 -20.59
C ILE A 25 20.20 -9.62 -21.80
N LYS A 26 19.87 -10.21 -22.96
CA LYS A 26 20.63 -10.02 -24.21
C LYS A 26 20.61 -8.57 -24.68
N GLU A 27 19.45 -7.90 -24.58
CA GLU A 27 19.30 -6.50 -24.97
C GLU A 27 19.93 -5.54 -23.97
N THR A 28 19.68 -5.72 -22.68
CA THR A 28 20.07 -4.75 -21.64
C THR A 28 21.49 -4.94 -21.12
N LYS A 29 22.11 -6.10 -21.40
CA LYS A 29 23.42 -6.53 -20.86
C LYS A 29 23.48 -6.48 -19.32
N VAL A 30 22.32 -6.52 -18.65
CA VAL A 30 22.22 -6.56 -17.18
C VAL A 30 22.34 -8.01 -16.70
N PRO A 31 23.11 -8.30 -15.65
CA PRO A 31 23.20 -9.66 -15.11
C PRO A 31 21.85 -10.25 -14.72
N ARG A 32 21.63 -11.55 -15.02
CA ARG A 32 20.38 -12.28 -14.74
C ARG A 32 19.90 -12.12 -13.30
N ARG A 33 20.81 -12.18 -12.34
CA ARG A 33 20.51 -12.03 -10.90
C ARG A 33 19.92 -10.65 -10.61
N THR A 34 20.51 -9.60 -11.16
CA THR A 34 20.07 -8.22 -10.97
C THR A 34 18.68 -7.98 -11.57
N VAL A 35 18.40 -8.51 -12.77
CA VAL A 35 17.07 -8.41 -13.40
C VAL A 35 16.02 -9.15 -12.56
N ARG A 36 16.33 -10.37 -12.10
CA ARG A 36 15.44 -11.14 -11.22
C ARG A 36 15.14 -10.41 -9.91
N ASP A 37 16.17 -9.85 -9.28
CA ASP A 37 16.01 -9.07 -8.04
C ASP A 37 15.11 -7.84 -8.26
N TRP A 38 15.18 -7.20 -9.44
CA TRP A 38 14.31 -6.07 -9.76
C TRP A 38 12.85 -6.48 -9.94
N VAL A 39 12.58 -7.56 -10.68
CA VAL A 39 11.22 -8.10 -10.85
C VAL A 39 10.63 -8.52 -9.50
N SER A 40 11.39 -9.24 -8.68
CA SER A 40 10.96 -9.67 -7.34
C SER A 40 10.76 -8.50 -6.37
N ASN A 41 11.51 -7.39 -6.53
CA ASN A 41 11.30 -6.19 -5.70
C ASN A 41 10.23 -5.25 -6.26
N GLN A 42 9.88 -5.35 -7.55
CA GLN A 42 8.78 -4.60 -8.15
C GLN A 42 7.44 -5.02 -7.54
N SER A 43 7.21 -6.32 -7.35
CA SER A 43 6.02 -6.84 -6.65
C SER A 43 5.95 -6.40 -5.18
N LYS A 44 7.10 -6.20 -4.52
CA LYS A 44 7.15 -5.64 -3.16
C LYS A 44 6.88 -4.13 -3.13
N LYS A 45 7.25 -3.38 -4.17
CA LYS A 45 6.97 -1.93 -4.25
C LYS A 45 5.49 -1.63 -4.46
N THR A 46 4.75 -2.46 -5.21
CA THR A 46 3.28 -2.33 -5.32
C THR A 46 2.55 -2.70 -4.02
N GLN A 47 3.15 -3.51 -3.14
CA GLN A 47 2.66 -3.68 -1.76
C GLN A 47 2.88 -2.45 -0.85
N GLY A 48 3.56 -1.40 -1.35
CA GLY A 48 3.92 -0.20 -0.59
C GLY A 48 3.05 1.04 -0.87
N ARG A 49 2.07 0.99 -1.78
CA ARG A 49 1.13 2.11 -1.95
C ARG A 49 0.19 2.10 -0.74
N LYS A 50 0.56 2.86 0.30
CA LYS A 50 -0.26 3.06 1.49
C LYS A 50 -1.63 3.55 1.02
N GLU A 51 -2.69 2.83 1.38
CA GLU A 51 -4.06 3.26 1.11
C GLU A 51 -4.23 4.65 1.74
N ILE A 52 -4.63 5.63 0.93
CA ILE A 52 -4.74 7.03 1.35
C ILE A 52 -6.14 7.21 1.90
N ILE A 53 -6.23 7.48 3.20
CA ILE A 53 -7.49 7.89 3.83
C ILE A 53 -7.71 9.37 3.50
N PRO A 54 -8.72 9.74 2.72
CA PRO A 54 -8.91 11.13 2.28
C PRO A 54 -9.21 12.09 3.43
N PHE A 55 -9.73 11.57 4.55
CA PHE A 55 -10.02 12.30 5.78
C PHE A 55 -8.97 12.08 6.88
N SER A 56 -7.71 11.78 6.52
CA SER A 56 -6.64 11.52 7.50
C SER A 56 -6.50 12.63 8.54
N HIS A 57 -6.69 13.90 8.16
CA HIS A 57 -6.60 15.03 9.08
C HIS A 57 -7.68 14.98 10.16
N ALA A 58 -8.94 14.78 9.77
CA ALA A 58 -10.07 14.66 10.70
C ALA A 58 -9.91 13.48 11.66
N LEU A 59 -9.37 12.36 11.15
CA LEU A 59 -9.08 11.19 11.97
C LEU A 59 -7.99 11.47 13.01
N VAL A 60 -6.92 12.22 12.66
CA VAL A 60 -5.90 12.65 13.63
C VAL A 60 -6.48 13.57 14.70
N LEU A 61 -7.39 14.49 14.33
CA LEU A 61 -8.05 15.37 15.31
C LEU A 61 -8.85 14.54 16.31
N TYR A 62 -9.68 13.61 15.84
CA TYR A 62 -10.41 12.68 16.71
C TYR A 62 -9.47 11.91 17.65
N MET A 63 -8.34 11.40 17.14
CA MET A 63 -7.35 10.71 17.99
C MET A 63 -6.73 11.62 19.05
N LYS A 64 -6.52 12.91 18.74
CA LYS A 64 -5.99 13.88 19.70
C LYS A 64 -7.02 14.23 20.76
N ASP A 65 -8.28 14.39 20.37
CA ASP A 65 -9.36 14.72 21.28
C ASP A 65 -9.63 13.57 22.26
N GLU A 66 -9.68 12.32 21.77
CA GLU A 66 -9.80 11.14 22.62
C GLU A 66 -8.61 10.99 23.58
N ARG A 67 -7.39 11.33 23.14
CA ARG A 67 -6.21 11.35 24.04
C ARG A 67 -6.29 12.46 25.09
N ARG A 68 -6.86 13.63 24.76
CA ARG A 68 -7.08 14.72 25.74
C ARG A 68 -8.08 14.29 26.81
N ASP A 69 -9.09 13.51 26.43
CA ASP A 69 -10.08 12.90 27.33
C ASP A 69 -9.54 11.68 28.11
N ASN A 70 -8.26 11.35 27.97
CA ASN A 70 -7.62 10.18 28.57
C ASN A 70 -8.23 8.84 28.13
N LYS A 71 -8.90 8.80 26.97
CA LYS A 71 -9.49 7.60 26.38
C LYS A 71 -8.49 6.85 25.51
N LEU A 72 -8.61 5.52 25.50
CA LEU A 72 -7.78 4.66 24.67
C LEU A 72 -8.26 4.68 23.21
N VAL A 73 -7.44 5.29 22.35
CA VAL A 73 -7.64 5.20 20.90
C VAL A 73 -7.23 3.81 20.43
N THR A 74 -8.21 3.02 20.00
CA THR A 74 -7.99 1.66 19.49
C THR A 74 -8.43 1.58 18.02
N THR A 75 -8.00 0.54 17.31
CA THR A 75 -8.49 0.27 15.95
C THR A 75 -10.02 0.23 15.88
N ARG A 76 -10.67 -0.27 16.93
CA ARG A 76 -12.12 -0.33 17.01
C ARG A 76 -12.76 1.06 17.06
N THR A 77 -12.27 1.96 17.91
CA THR A 77 -12.82 3.32 18.03
C THR A 77 -12.61 4.12 16.74
N LEU A 78 -11.50 3.90 16.03
CA LEU A 78 -11.26 4.48 14.70
C LEU A 78 -12.27 3.96 13.66
N ILE A 79 -12.58 2.66 13.66
CA ILE A 79 -13.58 2.08 12.77
C ILE A 79 -14.98 2.62 13.11
N GLU A 80 -15.31 2.75 14.40
CA GLU A 80 -16.58 3.35 14.85
C GLU A 80 -16.70 4.80 14.38
N TYR A 81 -15.65 5.61 14.54
CA TYR A 81 -15.61 6.97 14.00
C TYR A 81 -15.84 7.01 12.48
N MET A 82 -15.17 6.13 11.72
CA MET A 82 -15.36 6.02 10.27
C MET A 82 -16.79 5.62 9.90
N LYS A 83 -17.41 4.71 10.65
CA LYS A 83 -18.80 4.31 10.43
C LYS A 83 -19.77 5.47 10.67
N SER A 84 -19.53 6.30 11.68
CA SER A 84 -20.42 7.41 12.03
C SER A 84 -20.25 8.63 11.14
N HIS A 85 -19.01 8.99 10.78
CA HIS A 85 -18.71 10.25 10.10
C HIS A 85 -18.30 10.10 8.63
N GLN A 86 -17.87 8.90 8.22
CA GLN A 86 -17.31 8.63 6.89
C GLN A 86 -17.95 7.38 6.27
N HIS A 87 -19.25 7.17 6.54
CA HIS A 87 -19.99 5.98 6.14
C HIS A 87 -19.95 5.74 4.63
N THR A 88 -20.18 6.79 3.82
CA THR A 88 -20.18 6.70 2.35
C THR A 88 -18.85 6.19 1.83
N TRP A 89 -17.74 6.78 2.28
CA TRP A 89 -16.40 6.36 1.90
C TRP A 89 -16.11 4.92 2.36
N LEU A 90 -16.55 4.55 3.57
CA LEU A 90 -16.37 3.22 4.11
C LEU A 90 -17.09 2.17 3.25
N VAL A 91 -18.33 2.44 2.83
CA VAL A 91 -19.11 1.54 1.96
C VAL A 91 -18.44 1.37 0.60
N GLU A 92 -18.05 2.47 -0.05
CA GLU A 92 -17.33 2.42 -1.34
C GLU A 92 -16.02 1.64 -1.22
N TYR A 93 -15.27 1.88 -0.15
CA TYR A 93 -14.01 1.18 0.11
C TYR A 93 -14.22 -0.32 0.32
N LEU A 94 -15.27 -0.73 1.04
CA LEU A 94 -15.58 -2.14 1.27
C LEU A 94 -16.09 -2.84 0.02
N GLN A 95 -16.86 -2.15 -0.83
CA GLN A 95 -17.33 -2.69 -2.12
C GLN A 95 -16.19 -3.09 -3.06
N THR A 96 -15.00 -2.48 -2.93
CA THR A 96 -13.81 -2.90 -3.69
C THR A 96 -13.26 -4.27 -3.28
N LYS A 97 -13.68 -4.83 -2.14
CA LYS A 97 -13.15 -6.08 -1.60
C LYS A 97 -14.10 -7.24 -1.92
N LYS A 98 -13.51 -8.37 -2.33
CA LYS A 98 -14.27 -9.53 -2.86
C LYS A 98 -15.05 -10.34 -1.81
N SER A 99 -14.83 -10.13 -0.51
CA SER A 99 -15.51 -10.89 0.54
C SER A 99 -15.51 -10.18 1.90
N LYS A 100 -16.52 -10.47 2.73
CA LYS A 100 -16.69 -9.90 4.09
C LYS A 100 -15.48 -10.13 5.01
N ASP A 101 -14.84 -11.28 4.96
CA ASP A 101 -13.61 -11.53 5.72
C ASP A 101 -12.44 -10.64 5.28
N ARG A 102 -12.34 -10.37 3.98
CA ARG A 102 -11.31 -9.49 3.42
C ARG A 102 -11.62 -8.03 3.70
N GLU A 103 -12.89 -7.64 3.70
CA GLU A 103 -13.38 -6.31 4.12
C GLU A 103 -12.92 -5.99 5.54
N GLN A 104 -13.26 -6.86 6.51
CA GLN A 104 -12.88 -6.66 7.91
C GLN A 104 -11.36 -6.62 8.06
N LYS A 105 -10.64 -7.62 7.53
CA LYS A 105 -9.16 -7.64 7.61
C LYS A 105 -8.51 -6.40 6.98
N ALA A 106 -9.06 -5.90 5.88
CA ALA A 106 -8.57 -4.70 5.22
C ALA A 106 -8.78 -3.45 6.08
N LEU A 107 -9.93 -3.31 6.75
CA LEU A 107 -10.19 -2.20 7.68
C LEU A 107 -9.25 -2.19 8.88
N TYR A 108 -9.06 -3.36 9.51
CA TYR A 108 -8.13 -3.48 10.63
C TYR A 108 -6.71 -3.12 10.21
N LYS A 109 -6.27 -3.61 9.05
CA LYS A 109 -4.94 -3.30 8.51
C LYS A 109 -4.79 -1.81 8.17
N LEU A 110 -5.81 -1.19 7.58
CA LEU A 110 -5.82 0.24 7.25
C LEU A 110 -5.64 1.09 8.51
N CYS A 111 -6.42 0.84 9.55
CA CYS A 111 -6.33 1.56 10.82
C CYS A 111 -4.98 1.32 11.53
N GLN A 112 -4.47 0.08 11.54
CA GLN A 112 -3.15 -0.23 12.10
C GLN A 112 -2.02 0.48 11.36
N GLN A 113 -2.08 0.53 10.02
CA GLN A 113 -1.09 1.25 9.23
C GLN A 113 -1.19 2.76 9.46
N PHE A 114 -2.40 3.28 9.67
CA PHE A 114 -2.61 4.69 10.00
C PHE A 114 -2.02 5.05 11.35
N SER A 115 -2.27 4.27 12.40
CA SER A 115 -1.76 4.53 13.75
C SER A 115 -0.23 4.36 13.89
N LYS A 116 0.42 3.68 12.94
CA LYS A 116 1.88 3.53 12.87
C LYS A 116 2.58 4.68 12.13
N ARG A 117 1.82 5.61 11.54
CA ARG A 117 2.37 6.81 10.88
C ARG A 117 2.61 7.91 11.88
#